data_AF-A0A4Q1ZWS1-F1
#
_entry.id   AF-A0A4Q1ZWS1-F1
#
_cell.length_a   1.000
_cell.length_b   1.000
_cell.length_c   1.000
_cell.angle_alpha   90.00
_cell.angle_beta   90.00
_cell.angle_gamma   90.00
#
_symmetry.space_group_name_H-M   'P 1'
#
loop_
_entity.id
_entity.type
_entity.pdbx_description
1 polymer ?
#
loop_
_entity_poly.entity_id
_entity_poly.type
_entity_poly.pdbx_seq_one_letter_code
_entity_poly.pdbx_strand_id
1 'polypeptide(L)'
;MKASEYPEEFEGVAMGIKPHPERNVTIIKDEIEVSAKKRDGHNAPCNICLTRNKWRQEGILVADSEGWLFLVGSDCAKKHFGDAVFNKEHRRYRADEEEKTGGEFLLKRIDHIPDLVAYAQILQRMASETSNPHSSLHKARKAVSVFRKAVDKDDGWLSVEGERSVILPDGRETTEGTFEKVARIRGRSVLKGKNVAPDKASEAVEILERFGSTEDERLDVIAKAEEQRKLAELATAYRHAVKALHEVREIVQDFRVFFGPENFKGLEAWAEHRKCPLDIIVTSSGNERTLEVDGMRRRCVINVKPLMEELPDKPACMD
;
A
#
# COMPACT_ATOMS: atom_id res chain seq x y z
N MET A 1 26.76 -14.27 -3.92
CA MET A 1 27.93 -13.81 -4.70
C MET A 1 28.41 -12.49 -4.13
N LYS A 2 29.72 -12.29 -3.98
CA LYS A 2 30.26 -10.95 -3.67
C LYS A 2 29.98 -10.05 -4.87
N ALA A 3 29.50 -8.83 -4.63
CA ALA A 3 29.43 -7.82 -5.68
C ALA A 3 30.86 -7.54 -6.17
N SER A 4 31.13 -7.82 -7.45
CA SER A 4 32.37 -7.43 -8.12
C SER A 4 32.08 -6.19 -8.95
N GLU A 5 33.00 -5.24 -8.90
CA GLU A 5 32.96 -4.04 -9.75
C GLU A 5 33.47 -4.33 -11.17
N TYR A 6 34.02 -5.53 -11.40
CA TYR A 6 34.55 -6.00 -12.68
C TYR A 6 33.89 -7.35 -13.04
N PRO A 7 32.59 -7.37 -13.38
CA PRO A 7 31.91 -8.61 -13.74
C PRO A 7 32.51 -9.30 -14.97
N GLU A 8 33.21 -8.55 -15.80
CA GLU A 8 33.87 -9.03 -17.00
C GLU A 8 35.17 -9.82 -16.74
N GLU A 9 35.68 -9.78 -15.52
CA GLU A 9 36.87 -10.53 -15.08
C GLU A 9 36.52 -11.86 -14.43
N PHE A 10 35.22 -12.17 -14.28
CA PHE A 10 34.81 -13.46 -13.75
C PHE A 10 35.23 -14.61 -14.67
N GLU A 11 35.69 -15.69 -14.05
CA GLU A 11 36.08 -16.91 -14.76
C GLU A 11 34.93 -17.41 -15.64
N GLY A 12 35.25 -17.69 -16.91
CA GLY A 12 34.29 -18.14 -17.92
C GLY A 12 33.59 -17.03 -18.72
N VAL A 13 33.72 -15.76 -18.35
CA VAL A 13 33.20 -14.65 -19.16
C VAL A 13 34.15 -14.37 -20.33
N ALA A 14 33.65 -14.58 -21.55
CA ALA A 14 34.40 -14.29 -22.76
C ALA A 14 34.61 -12.78 -22.90
N MET A 15 35.83 -12.36 -23.22
CA MET A 15 36.19 -10.94 -23.31
C MET A 15 36.77 -10.58 -24.67
N GLY A 16 36.35 -9.43 -25.20
CA GLY A 16 36.80 -8.94 -26.50
C GLY A 16 36.28 -9.75 -27.71
N ILE A 17 35.46 -10.76 -27.47
CA ILE A 17 34.86 -11.62 -28.49
C ILE A 17 33.37 -11.29 -28.59
N LYS A 18 32.90 -11.11 -29.82
CA LYS A 18 31.49 -10.90 -30.14
C LYS A 18 30.80 -12.25 -30.33
N PRO A 19 29.68 -12.53 -29.64
CA PRO A 19 28.91 -13.76 -29.86
C PRO A 19 28.38 -13.82 -31.29
N HIS A 20 28.19 -15.02 -31.85
CA HIS A 20 27.58 -15.17 -33.17
C HIS A 20 26.08 -14.79 -33.13
N PRO A 21 25.54 -13.99 -34.06
CA PRO A 21 24.17 -13.47 -33.98
C PRO A 21 23.08 -14.54 -34.10
N GLU A 22 23.38 -15.65 -34.79
CA GLU A 22 22.43 -16.76 -34.99
C GLU A 22 22.41 -17.77 -33.84
N ARG A 23 23.26 -17.61 -32.82
CA ARG A 23 23.27 -18.53 -31.68
C ARG A 23 22.09 -18.27 -30.75
N ASN A 24 21.49 -19.34 -30.26
CA ASN A 24 20.52 -19.23 -29.17
C ASN A 24 21.25 -18.75 -27.92
N VAL A 25 20.58 -17.89 -27.16
CA VAL A 25 21.09 -17.35 -25.90
C VAL A 25 20.14 -17.66 -24.76
N THR A 26 20.69 -17.77 -23.58
CA THR A 26 19.97 -17.95 -22.32
C THR A 26 20.45 -16.86 -21.37
N ILE A 27 19.52 -16.06 -20.84
CA ILE A 27 19.87 -15.07 -19.82
C ILE A 27 20.14 -15.80 -18.51
N ILE A 28 21.29 -15.52 -17.90
CA ILE A 28 21.76 -16.09 -16.64
C ILE A 28 21.61 -15.08 -15.50
N LYS A 29 21.87 -13.82 -15.78
CA LYS A 29 21.67 -12.71 -14.85
C LYS A 29 21.34 -11.44 -15.60
N ASP A 30 20.40 -10.67 -15.09
CA ASP A 30 20.15 -9.30 -15.53
C ASP A 30 20.37 -8.30 -14.39
N GLU A 31 20.17 -7.01 -14.72
CA GLU A 31 20.33 -5.88 -13.80
C GLU A 31 21.71 -5.84 -13.13
N ILE A 32 22.75 -6.23 -13.86
CA ILE A 32 24.11 -6.07 -13.38
C ILE A 32 24.40 -4.57 -13.35
N GLU A 33 24.73 -4.08 -12.16
CA GLU A 33 25.13 -2.70 -11.90
C GLU A 33 26.63 -2.68 -11.56
N VAL A 34 27.34 -1.68 -12.11
CA VAL A 34 28.76 -1.43 -11.84
C VAL A 34 28.97 0.00 -11.39
N SER A 35 29.82 0.20 -10.39
CA SER A 35 30.14 1.54 -9.89
C SER A 35 31.23 2.18 -10.73
N ALA A 36 30.87 3.17 -11.56
CA ALA A 36 31.85 3.96 -12.31
C ALA A 36 32.89 4.62 -11.39
N LYS A 37 32.52 5.01 -10.16
CA LYS A 37 33.44 5.61 -9.18
C LYS A 37 34.59 4.67 -8.80
N LYS A 38 34.32 3.36 -8.74
CA LYS A 38 35.32 2.34 -8.39
C LYS A 38 36.10 1.83 -9.60
N ARG A 39 35.76 2.30 -10.80
CA ARG A 39 36.37 1.95 -12.08
C ARG A 39 37.01 3.17 -12.74
N ASP A 40 37.48 4.15 -11.97
CA ASP A 40 38.09 5.39 -12.46
C ASP A 40 37.25 6.17 -13.49
N GLY A 41 35.92 6.12 -13.34
CA GLY A 41 34.96 6.75 -14.25
C GLY A 41 34.58 5.91 -15.48
N HIS A 42 35.10 4.68 -15.59
CA HIS A 42 34.79 3.76 -16.68
C HIS A 42 33.55 2.92 -16.39
N ASN A 43 32.74 2.69 -17.43
CA ASN A 43 31.61 1.76 -17.37
C ASN A 43 32.11 0.33 -17.67
N ALA A 44 31.21 -0.65 -17.58
CA ALA A 44 31.53 -2.00 -18.03
C ALA A 44 31.54 -2.08 -19.57
N PRO A 45 32.42 -2.92 -20.16
CA PRO A 45 32.41 -3.18 -21.58
C PRO A 45 31.21 -4.03 -22.00
N CYS A 46 30.90 -4.02 -23.29
CA CYS A 46 29.90 -4.93 -23.88
C CYS A 46 30.53 -5.77 -24.99
N ASN A 47 30.32 -7.08 -24.95
CA ASN A 47 30.85 -8.02 -25.94
C ASN A 47 30.38 -7.76 -27.38
N ILE A 48 29.23 -7.12 -27.59
CA ILE A 48 28.65 -6.92 -28.93
C ILE A 48 29.21 -5.68 -29.62
N CYS A 49 29.28 -4.55 -28.91
CA CYS A 49 29.78 -3.30 -29.47
C CYS A 49 31.27 -3.07 -29.17
N LEU A 50 31.87 -3.90 -28.30
CA LEU A 50 33.28 -3.87 -27.91
C LEU A 50 33.76 -2.49 -27.38
N THR A 51 32.82 -1.65 -26.96
CA THR A 51 33.12 -0.34 -26.37
C THR A 51 33.39 -0.52 -24.89
N ARG A 52 34.47 0.12 -24.40
CA ARG A 52 34.88 0.06 -22.98
C ARG A 52 33.90 0.72 -22.01
N ASN A 53 32.98 1.55 -22.50
CA ASN A 53 32.10 2.35 -21.66
C ASN A 53 30.60 2.18 -22.00
N LYS A 54 30.05 0.96 -22.00
CA LYS A 54 28.69 0.77 -22.51
C LYS A 54 27.58 0.97 -21.47
N TRP A 55 27.71 0.39 -20.28
CA TRP A 55 26.61 0.39 -19.33
C TRP A 55 27.09 0.55 -17.88
N ARG A 56 26.35 1.37 -17.13
CA ARG A 56 26.49 1.56 -15.68
C ARG A 56 25.49 0.70 -14.92
N GLN A 57 24.31 0.54 -15.50
CA GLN A 57 23.16 -0.23 -15.01
C GLN A 57 22.62 -1.07 -16.17
N GLU A 58 21.82 -2.09 -15.86
CA GLU A 58 21.16 -2.95 -16.87
C GLU A 58 22.11 -3.81 -17.71
N GLY A 59 23.27 -4.18 -17.14
CA GLY A 59 24.11 -5.22 -17.74
C GLY A 59 23.43 -6.58 -17.66
N ILE A 60 23.61 -7.40 -18.70
CA ILE A 60 23.00 -8.72 -18.81
C ILE A 60 24.10 -9.74 -19.10
N LEU A 61 24.16 -10.78 -18.28
CA LEU A 61 24.99 -11.96 -18.49
C LEU A 61 24.16 -12.99 -19.27
N VAL A 62 24.65 -13.37 -20.44
CA VAL A 62 24.03 -14.39 -21.30
C VAL A 62 24.99 -15.55 -21.51
N ALA A 63 24.46 -16.76 -21.52
CA ALA A 63 25.15 -17.94 -22.04
C ALA A 63 24.67 -18.18 -23.48
N ASP A 64 25.58 -18.51 -24.40
CA ASP A 64 25.20 -19.00 -25.72
C ASP A 64 25.05 -20.53 -25.75
N SER A 65 24.59 -21.05 -26.89
CA SER A 65 24.41 -22.49 -27.11
C SER A 65 25.69 -23.32 -27.06
N GLU A 66 26.88 -22.70 -27.11
CA GLU A 66 28.17 -23.37 -26.96
C GLU A 66 28.70 -23.29 -25.52
N GLY A 67 27.94 -22.67 -24.61
CA GLY A 67 28.31 -22.54 -23.19
C GLY A 67 29.20 -21.34 -22.90
N TRP A 68 29.42 -20.43 -23.86
CA TRP A 68 30.19 -19.21 -23.63
C TRP A 68 29.34 -18.17 -22.91
N LEU A 69 29.94 -17.52 -21.90
CA LEU A 69 29.30 -16.43 -21.18
C LEU A 69 29.71 -15.08 -21.76
N PHE A 70 28.74 -14.19 -21.97
CA PHE A 70 28.97 -12.84 -22.49
C PHE A 70 28.26 -11.81 -21.63
N LEU A 71 28.90 -10.66 -21.46
CA LEU A 71 28.29 -9.48 -20.86
C LEU A 71 27.83 -8.52 -21.96
N VAL A 72 26.53 -8.30 -21.99
CA VAL A 72 25.88 -7.52 -23.04
C VAL A 72 24.96 -6.45 -22.44
N GLY A 73 24.87 -5.30 -23.11
CA GLY A 73 23.82 -4.33 -22.81
C GLY A 73 22.52 -4.72 -23.51
N SER A 74 21.37 -4.45 -22.86
CA SER A 74 20.03 -4.79 -23.37
C SER A 74 19.80 -4.38 -24.84
N ASP A 75 20.09 -3.12 -25.20
CA ASP A 75 19.92 -2.62 -26.57
C ASP A 75 20.81 -3.34 -27.60
N CYS A 76 22.05 -3.65 -27.20
CA CYS A 76 22.97 -4.35 -28.07
C CYS A 76 22.52 -5.80 -28.28
N ALA A 77 22.06 -6.46 -27.23
CA ALA A 77 21.59 -7.82 -27.28
C ALA A 77 20.34 -7.97 -28.16
N LYS A 78 19.34 -7.07 -28.01
CA LYS A 78 18.14 -7.04 -28.87
C LYS A 78 18.48 -6.88 -30.35
N LYS A 79 19.39 -5.96 -30.68
CA LYS A 79 19.83 -5.73 -32.07
C LYS A 79 20.61 -6.91 -32.65
N HIS A 80 21.39 -7.59 -31.81
CA HIS A 80 22.35 -8.62 -32.24
C HIS A 80 21.72 -10.01 -32.35
N PHE A 81 20.93 -10.42 -31.36
CA PHE A 81 20.27 -11.74 -31.33
C PHE A 81 18.83 -11.72 -31.90
N GLY A 82 18.34 -10.53 -32.25
CA GLY A 82 16.96 -10.31 -32.69
C GLY A 82 16.03 -10.01 -31.51
N ASP A 83 15.24 -8.95 -31.66
CA ASP A 83 14.42 -8.38 -30.58
C ASP A 83 13.40 -9.39 -30.05
N ALA A 84 12.73 -10.14 -30.93
CA ALA A 84 11.73 -11.15 -30.54
C ALA A 84 12.34 -12.29 -29.71
N VAL A 85 13.50 -12.80 -30.12
CA VAL A 85 14.19 -13.92 -29.44
C VAL A 85 14.69 -13.46 -28.07
N PHE A 86 15.40 -12.32 -28.04
CA PHE A 86 15.95 -11.80 -26.79
C PHE A 86 14.87 -11.43 -25.78
N ASN A 87 13.79 -10.78 -26.22
CA ASN A 87 12.68 -10.42 -25.31
C ASN A 87 11.95 -11.65 -24.78
N LYS A 88 11.82 -12.73 -25.56
CA LYS A 88 11.24 -14.00 -25.09
C LYS A 88 12.08 -14.59 -23.96
N GLU A 89 13.39 -14.68 -24.14
CA GLU A 89 14.31 -15.21 -23.12
C GLU A 89 14.38 -14.33 -21.88
N HIS A 90 14.31 -13.01 -22.06
CA HIS A 90 14.27 -12.08 -20.94
C HIS A 90 13.00 -12.22 -20.10
N ARG A 91 11.84 -12.39 -20.74
CA ARG A 91 10.59 -12.69 -20.02
C ARG A 91 10.65 -14.02 -19.29
N ARG A 92 11.22 -15.07 -19.92
CA ARG A 92 11.42 -16.37 -19.26
C ARG A 92 12.30 -16.22 -18.02
N TYR A 93 13.46 -15.57 -18.16
CA TYR A 93 14.38 -15.34 -17.05
C TYR A 93 13.72 -14.59 -15.89
N ARG A 94 13.01 -13.50 -16.20
CA ARG A 94 12.28 -12.72 -15.18
C ARG A 94 11.23 -13.55 -14.45
N ALA A 95 10.44 -14.33 -15.19
CA ALA A 95 9.46 -15.22 -14.58
C ALA A 95 10.12 -16.27 -13.67
N ASP A 96 11.22 -16.88 -14.10
CA ASP A 96 11.96 -17.87 -13.28
C ASP A 96 12.57 -17.21 -12.02
N GLU A 97 13.09 -15.98 -12.11
CA GLU A 97 13.64 -15.23 -10.96
C GLU A 97 12.53 -14.76 -10.01
N GLU A 98 11.37 -14.33 -10.53
CA GLU A 98 10.18 -13.99 -9.73
C GLU A 98 9.66 -15.21 -8.95
N GLU A 99 9.60 -16.38 -9.58
CA GLU A 99 9.22 -17.64 -8.92
C GLU A 99 10.19 -17.98 -7.78
N LYS A 100 11.51 -17.94 -8.06
CA LYS A 100 12.54 -18.22 -7.06
C LYS A 100 12.48 -17.25 -5.88
N THR A 101 12.43 -15.95 -6.15
CA THR A 101 12.37 -14.92 -5.11
C THR A 101 11.05 -14.97 -4.34
N GLY A 102 9.95 -15.36 -4.99
CA GLY A 102 8.67 -15.67 -4.35
C GLY A 102 8.78 -16.82 -3.34
N GLY A 103 9.40 -17.94 -3.75
CA GLY A 103 9.65 -19.09 -2.88
C GLY A 103 10.52 -18.75 -1.67
N GLU A 104 11.67 -18.10 -1.90
CA GLU A 104 12.56 -17.65 -0.81
C GLU A 104 11.85 -16.71 0.18
N PHE A 105 10.98 -15.84 -0.33
CA PHE A 105 10.18 -14.93 0.49
C PHE A 105 9.16 -15.69 1.36
N LEU A 106 8.41 -16.63 0.78
CA LEU A 106 7.39 -17.39 1.49
C LEU A 106 8.00 -18.28 2.58
N LEU A 107 9.09 -18.99 2.27
CA LEU A 107 9.79 -19.85 3.22
C LEU A 107 10.31 -19.06 4.44
N LYS A 108 10.79 -17.82 4.23
CA LYS A 108 11.22 -16.95 5.34
C LYS A 108 10.09 -16.47 6.26
N ARG A 109 8.82 -16.62 5.85
CA ARG A 109 7.65 -16.09 6.57
C ARG A 109 6.65 -17.15 6.99
N ILE A 110 6.91 -18.41 6.68
CA ILE A 110 5.99 -19.53 6.90
C ILE A 110 5.60 -19.68 8.38
N ASP A 111 6.56 -19.48 9.30
CA ASP A 111 6.37 -19.61 10.74
C ASP A 111 5.48 -18.51 11.32
N HIS A 112 5.36 -17.38 10.63
CA HIS A 112 4.58 -16.23 11.08
C HIS A 112 3.13 -16.25 10.59
N ILE A 113 2.77 -17.17 9.69
CA ILE A 113 1.43 -17.25 9.13
C ILE A 113 0.36 -17.49 10.22
N PRO A 114 0.54 -18.38 11.22
CA PRO A 114 -0.45 -18.57 12.28
C PRO A 114 -0.77 -17.29 13.05
N ASP A 115 0.26 -16.52 13.42
CA ASP A 115 0.10 -15.26 14.13
C ASP A 115 -0.66 -14.23 13.26
N LEU A 116 -0.36 -14.19 11.96
CA LEU A 116 -1.06 -13.34 11.00
C LEU A 116 -2.53 -13.74 10.82
N VAL A 117 -2.84 -15.03 10.78
CA VAL A 117 -4.23 -15.52 10.71
C VAL A 117 -5.00 -15.13 11.96
N ALA A 118 -4.45 -15.37 13.16
CA ALA A 118 -5.07 -14.98 14.42
C ALA A 118 -5.32 -13.47 14.49
N TYR A 119 -4.32 -12.67 14.09
CA TYR A 119 -4.42 -11.23 13.98
C TYR A 119 -5.51 -10.79 12.98
N ALA A 120 -5.54 -11.41 11.80
CA ALA A 120 -6.52 -11.13 10.75
C ALA A 120 -7.95 -11.41 11.19
N GLN A 121 -8.20 -12.51 11.91
CA GLN A 121 -9.52 -12.86 12.43
C GLN A 121 -10.01 -11.85 13.49
N ILE A 122 -9.12 -11.37 14.37
CA ILE A 122 -9.47 -10.29 15.33
C ILE A 122 -9.85 -9.02 14.57
N LEU A 123 -9.03 -8.62 13.59
CA LEU A 123 -9.32 -7.44 12.77
C LEU A 123 -10.60 -7.60 11.94
N GLN A 124 -10.90 -8.78 11.41
CA GLN A 124 -12.12 -9.05 10.65
C GLN A 124 -13.37 -8.85 11.51
N ARG A 125 -13.35 -9.33 12.75
CA ARG A 125 -14.42 -9.09 13.72
C ARG A 125 -14.59 -7.59 13.96
N MET A 126 -13.51 -6.88 14.30
CA MET A 126 -13.56 -5.43 14.57
C MET A 126 -13.99 -4.62 13.33
N ALA A 127 -13.54 -5.01 12.14
CA ALA A 127 -13.91 -4.38 10.89
C ALA A 127 -15.40 -4.54 10.62
N SER A 128 -15.98 -5.72 10.88
CA SER A 128 -17.41 -5.98 10.70
C SER A 128 -18.27 -5.03 11.54
N GLU A 129 -17.85 -4.74 12.77
CA GLU A 129 -18.51 -3.80 13.68
C GLU A 129 -18.55 -2.34 13.17
N THR A 130 -17.70 -1.98 12.21
CA THR A 130 -17.71 -0.62 11.61
C THR A 130 -18.88 -0.39 10.66
N SER A 131 -19.55 -1.45 10.19
CA SER A 131 -20.60 -1.39 9.15
C SER A 131 -21.87 -0.65 9.61
N ASN A 132 -22.34 -0.94 10.83
CA ASN A 132 -23.54 -0.31 11.37
C ASN A 132 -23.31 1.18 11.70
N PRO A 133 -22.24 1.58 12.41
CA PRO A 133 -21.84 2.98 12.58
C PRO A 133 -21.71 3.75 11.26
N HIS A 134 -21.06 3.15 10.25
CA HIS A 134 -20.91 3.77 8.93
C HIS A 134 -22.26 4.00 8.27
N SER A 135 -23.05 2.94 8.09
CA SER A 135 -24.36 3.04 7.43
C SER A 135 -25.32 3.97 8.16
N SER A 136 -25.26 4.00 9.50
CA SER A 136 -26.08 4.91 10.31
C SER A 136 -25.65 6.36 10.18
N LEU A 137 -24.35 6.66 10.23
CA LEU A 137 -23.83 8.01 9.98
C LEU A 137 -24.20 8.50 8.58
N HIS A 138 -24.07 7.66 7.55
CA HIS A 138 -24.34 8.02 6.16
C HIS A 138 -25.83 8.20 5.83
N LYS A 139 -26.76 7.90 6.76
CA LYS A 139 -28.16 8.35 6.68
C LYS A 139 -28.25 9.87 6.80
N ALA A 140 -27.37 10.50 7.58
CA ALA A 140 -27.27 11.95 7.73
C ALA A 140 -26.43 12.59 6.60
N ARG A 141 -26.87 12.40 5.34
CA ARG A 141 -26.12 12.76 4.12
C ARG A 141 -25.64 14.22 4.10
N LYS A 142 -26.46 15.16 4.61
CA LYS A 142 -26.10 16.59 4.68
C LYS A 142 -24.92 16.82 5.62
N ALA A 143 -24.97 16.29 6.84
CA ALA A 143 -23.89 16.38 7.82
C ALA A 143 -22.60 15.73 7.29
N VAL A 144 -22.69 14.50 6.77
CA VAL A 144 -21.53 13.80 6.18
C VAL A 144 -20.92 14.58 5.02
N SER A 145 -21.72 15.23 4.18
CA SER A 145 -21.22 16.09 3.10
C SER A 145 -20.42 17.28 3.62
N VAL A 146 -20.91 17.95 4.67
CA VAL A 146 -20.20 19.05 5.32
C VAL A 146 -18.91 18.56 5.97
N PHE A 147 -18.97 17.45 6.71
CA PHE A 147 -17.81 16.85 7.35
C PHE A 147 -16.74 16.45 6.34
N ARG A 148 -17.16 15.84 5.23
CA ARG A 148 -16.26 15.46 4.14
C ARG A 148 -15.59 16.68 3.51
N LYS A 149 -16.36 17.75 3.23
CA LYS A 149 -15.80 19.01 2.71
C LYS A 149 -14.77 19.60 3.68
N ALA A 150 -15.05 19.63 4.97
CA ALA A 150 -14.12 20.12 5.99
C ALA A 150 -12.80 19.32 5.98
N VAL A 151 -12.88 17.98 5.91
CA VAL A 151 -11.68 17.13 5.85
C VAL A 151 -10.91 17.27 4.53
N ASP A 152 -11.60 17.40 3.40
CA ASP A 152 -10.96 17.45 2.09
C ASP A 152 -10.41 18.84 1.72
N LYS A 153 -11.00 19.93 2.24
CA LYS A 153 -10.65 21.31 1.86
C LYS A 153 -10.00 22.12 2.98
N ASP A 154 -10.35 21.83 4.23
CA ASP A 154 -10.03 22.68 5.38
C ASP A 154 -9.25 21.93 6.48
N ASP A 155 -8.52 20.86 6.12
CA ASP A 155 -7.71 20.05 7.06
C ASP A 155 -8.52 19.51 8.27
N GLY A 156 -9.81 19.26 8.05
CA GLY A 156 -10.76 18.77 9.04
C GLY A 156 -11.44 19.86 9.86
N TRP A 157 -11.14 21.14 9.65
CA TRP A 157 -11.75 22.22 10.43
C TRP A 157 -13.20 22.47 10.06
N LEU A 158 -14.09 22.29 11.03
CA LEU A 158 -15.44 22.81 11.03
C LEU A 158 -15.42 24.27 11.45
N SER A 159 -15.84 25.11 10.53
CA SER A 159 -15.88 26.55 10.72
C SER A 159 -17.31 27.08 10.66
N VAL A 160 -17.51 28.25 11.23
CA VAL A 160 -18.76 29.02 11.19
C VAL A 160 -18.46 30.40 10.65
N GLU A 161 -19.41 30.96 9.89
CA GLU A 161 -19.27 32.32 9.37
C GLU A 161 -19.41 33.31 10.53
N GLY A 162 -18.42 34.18 10.66
CA GLY A 162 -18.33 35.25 11.64
C GLY A 162 -18.27 36.61 10.95
N GLU A 163 -18.37 37.65 11.75
CA GLU A 163 -18.23 39.02 11.30
C GLU A 163 -17.28 39.71 12.28
N ARG A 164 -16.25 40.38 11.76
CA ARG A 164 -15.37 41.23 12.56
C ARG A 164 -15.50 42.68 12.09
N SER A 165 -15.58 43.61 13.03
CA SER A 165 -15.40 45.03 12.73
C SER A 165 -13.95 45.29 12.34
N VAL A 166 -13.75 45.95 11.20
CA VAL A 166 -12.44 46.40 10.70
C VAL A 166 -12.53 47.89 10.44
N ILE A 167 -11.53 48.63 10.93
CA ILE A 167 -11.40 50.06 10.64
C ILE A 167 -10.54 50.20 9.38
N LEU A 168 -11.10 50.79 8.34
CA LEU A 168 -10.43 51.04 7.08
C LEU A 168 -9.37 52.16 7.24
N PRO A 169 -8.42 52.28 6.30
CA PRO A 169 -7.40 53.34 6.33
C PRO A 169 -7.97 54.78 6.34
N ASP A 170 -9.22 54.96 5.89
CA ASP A 170 -9.93 56.24 5.92
C ASP A 170 -10.73 56.47 7.21
N GLY A 171 -10.58 55.60 8.21
CA GLY A 171 -11.21 55.69 9.52
C GLY A 171 -12.65 55.17 9.58
N ARG A 172 -13.23 54.68 8.48
CA ARG A 172 -14.58 54.08 8.49
C ARG A 172 -14.55 52.68 9.06
N GLU A 173 -15.51 52.38 9.93
CA GLU A 173 -15.77 51.01 10.40
C GLU A 173 -16.57 50.25 9.34
N THR A 174 -16.09 49.07 8.97
CA THR A 174 -16.79 48.14 8.08
C THR A 174 -16.77 46.74 8.69
N THR A 175 -17.66 45.88 8.23
CA THR A 175 -17.74 44.49 8.69
C THR A 175 -17.08 43.60 7.66
N GLU A 176 -16.06 42.85 8.05
CA GLU A 176 -15.45 41.83 7.20
C GLU A 176 -15.93 40.44 7.63
N GLY A 177 -16.34 39.62 6.66
CA GLY A 177 -16.68 38.24 6.90
C GLY A 177 -15.43 37.45 7.33
N THR A 178 -15.53 36.72 8.43
CA THR A 178 -14.47 35.85 8.93
C THR A 178 -14.97 34.42 9.04
N PHE A 179 -14.07 33.44 9.07
CA PHE A 179 -14.42 32.08 9.45
C PHE A 179 -13.78 31.75 10.78
N GLU A 180 -14.60 31.43 11.77
CA GLU A 180 -14.15 30.96 13.07
C GLU A 180 -14.04 29.43 13.04
N LYS A 181 -12.88 28.89 13.40
CA LYS A 181 -12.62 27.45 13.49
C LYS A 181 -13.08 26.94 14.85
N VAL A 182 -14.13 26.11 14.88
CA VAL A 182 -14.76 25.67 16.13
C VAL A 182 -14.27 24.29 16.54
N ALA A 183 -14.21 23.35 15.60
CA ALA A 183 -13.83 21.97 15.87
C ALA A 183 -13.04 21.37 14.72
N ARG A 184 -12.23 20.34 15.00
CA ARG A 184 -11.50 19.61 13.97
C ARG A 184 -11.95 18.16 13.93
N ILE A 185 -12.53 17.75 12.81
CA ILE A 185 -12.92 16.38 12.54
C ILE A 185 -11.68 15.51 12.33
N ARG A 186 -11.67 14.38 13.00
CA ARG A 186 -10.66 13.32 12.86
C ARG A 186 -11.32 12.01 12.40
N GLY A 187 -10.54 11.08 11.84
CA GLY A 187 -11.04 9.79 11.34
C GLY A 187 -11.63 9.87 9.94
N ARG A 188 -10.80 10.25 8.96
CA ARG A 188 -11.24 10.52 7.57
C ARG A 188 -11.91 9.33 6.90
N SER A 189 -11.45 8.11 7.17
CA SER A 189 -11.96 6.91 6.50
C SER A 189 -13.44 6.65 6.74
N VAL A 190 -14.00 7.11 7.87
CA VAL A 190 -15.43 6.98 8.21
C VAL A 190 -16.32 7.76 7.23
N LEU A 191 -15.82 8.88 6.71
CA LEU A 191 -16.57 9.78 5.82
C LEU A 191 -16.51 9.34 4.34
N LYS A 192 -15.74 8.31 4.00
CA LYS A 192 -15.68 7.76 2.63
C LYS A 192 -17.02 7.13 2.25
N GLY A 193 -17.34 7.16 0.95
CA GLY A 193 -18.63 6.70 0.43
C GLY A 193 -18.90 5.20 0.65
N LYS A 194 -17.85 4.37 0.65
CA LYS A 194 -17.92 2.94 0.94
C LYS A 194 -17.02 2.62 2.14
N ASN A 195 -17.53 1.81 3.07
CA ASN A 195 -16.70 1.15 4.07
C ASN A 195 -16.11 -0.12 3.46
N VAL A 196 -14.80 -0.14 3.26
CA VAL A 196 -14.08 -1.27 2.63
C VAL A 196 -13.39 -2.20 3.64
N ALA A 197 -13.39 -1.84 4.92
CA ALA A 197 -12.67 -2.62 5.94
C ALA A 197 -13.22 -4.06 6.09
N PRO A 198 -14.54 -4.31 6.16
CA PRO A 198 -15.05 -5.68 6.28
C PRO A 198 -14.66 -6.59 5.11
N ASP A 199 -14.81 -6.08 3.88
CA ASP A 199 -14.49 -6.82 2.65
C ASP A 199 -12.98 -7.16 2.60
N LYS A 200 -12.12 -6.15 2.84
CA LYS A 200 -10.65 -6.32 2.85
C LYS A 200 -10.16 -7.27 3.94
N ALA A 201 -10.75 -7.21 5.14
CA ALA A 201 -10.38 -8.09 6.23
C ALA A 201 -10.76 -9.54 5.92
N SER A 202 -11.93 -9.75 5.32
CA SER A 202 -12.40 -11.08 4.93
C SER A 202 -11.53 -11.68 3.82
N GLU A 203 -11.21 -10.90 2.79
CA GLU A 203 -10.28 -11.32 1.73
C GLU A 203 -8.89 -11.68 2.29
N ALA A 204 -8.36 -10.88 3.22
CA ALA A 204 -7.07 -11.15 3.85
C ALA A 204 -7.08 -12.45 4.69
N VAL A 205 -8.13 -12.69 5.47
CA VAL A 205 -8.32 -13.94 6.21
C VAL A 205 -8.38 -15.12 5.24
N GLU A 206 -9.21 -15.05 4.20
CA GLU A 206 -9.32 -16.11 3.20
C GLU A 206 -7.99 -16.43 2.50
N ILE A 207 -7.17 -15.43 2.19
CA ILE A 207 -5.85 -15.63 1.58
C ILE A 207 -4.90 -16.33 2.55
N LEU A 208 -4.86 -15.87 3.81
CA LEU A 208 -3.93 -16.41 4.81
C LEU A 208 -4.31 -17.81 5.27
N GLU A 209 -5.61 -18.11 5.41
CA GLU A 209 -6.10 -19.44 5.80
C GLU A 209 -5.84 -20.51 4.74
N ARG A 210 -5.69 -20.14 3.45
CA ARG A 210 -5.33 -21.08 2.37
C ARG A 210 -3.98 -21.77 2.58
N PHE A 211 -3.09 -21.19 3.38
CA PHE A 211 -1.82 -21.81 3.73
C PHE A 211 -1.99 -22.99 4.69
N GLY A 212 -3.13 -23.10 5.39
CA GLY A 212 -3.37 -24.17 6.36
C GLY A 212 -2.96 -23.82 7.79
N SER A 213 -3.34 -24.71 8.71
CA SER A 213 -3.18 -24.52 10.15
C SER A 213 -1.87 -25.12 10.68
N THR A 214 -1.35 -26.17 10.03
CA THR A 214 -0.11 -26.84 10.45
C THR A 214 1.09 -26.44 9.58
N GLU A 215 2.31 -26.62 10.08
CA GLU A 215 3.53 -26.33 9.31
C GLU A 215 3.61 -27.19 8.04
N ASP A 216 3.29 -28.48 8.15
CA ASP A 216 3.25 -29.41 7.04
C ASP A 216 2.27 -28.98 5.94
N GLU A 217 1.07 -28.51 6.31
CA GLU A 217 0.09 -27.96 5.34
C GLU A 217 0.64 -26.72 4.63
N ARG A 218 1.33 -25.83 5.35
CA ARG A 218 1.92 -24.62 4.77
C ARG A 218 3.04 -24.95 3.79
N LEU A 219 3.89 -25.92 4.12
CA LEU A 219 4.96 -26.39 3.25
C LEU A 219 4.38 -27.09 2.01
N ASP A 220 3.32 -27.89 2.17
CA ASP A 220 2.63 -28.54 1.05
C ASP A 220 1.99 -27.54 0.08
N VAL A 221 1.41 -26.44 0.58
CA VAL A 221 0.90 -25.35 -0.26
C VAL A 221 2.01 -24.68 -1.08
N ILE A 222 3.18 -24.42 -0.46
CA ILE A 222 4.34 -23.85 -1.15
C ILE A 222 4.87 -24.84 -2.20
N ALA A 223 5.04 -26.12 -1.86
CA ALA A 223 5.51 -27.15 -2.77
C ALA A 223 4.59 -27.31 -3.98
N LYS A 224 3.27 -27.34 -3.77
CA LYS A 224 2.27 -27.37 -4.86
C LYS A 224 2.32 -26.13 -5.74
N ALA A 225 2.57 -24.94 -5.17
CA ALA A 225 2.73 -23.72 -5.93
C ALA A 225 4.03 -23.74 -6.77
N GLU A 226 5.10 -24.33 -6.26
CA GLU A 226 6.36 -24.55 -6.98
C GLU A 226 6.16 -25.49 -8.19
N GLU A 227 5.52 -26.64 -7.98
CA GLU A 227 5.19 -27.58 -9.06
C GLU A 227 4.36 -26.93 -10.18
N GLN A 228 3.49 -25.98 -9.83
CA GLN A 228 2.61 -25.28 -10.75
C GLN A 228 3.20 -23.99 -11.34
N ARG A 229 4.43 -23.59 -10.95
CA ARG A 229 5.04 -22.28 -11.28
C ARG A 229 4.14 -21.09 -10.91
N LYS A 230 3.68 -21.07 -9.65
CA LYS A 230 2.81 -20.02 -9.07
C LYS A 230 3.33 -19.44 -7.76
N LEU A 231 4.61 -19.62 -7.43
CA LEU A 231 5.19 -19.06 -6.21
C LEU A 231 5.16 -17.53 -6.21
N ALA A 232 5.38 -16.88 -7.36
CA ALA A 232 5.34 -15.42 -7.47
C ALA A 232 3.91 -14.89 -7.23
N GLU A 233 2.90 -15.59 -7.76
CA GLU A 233 1.48 -15.28 -7.55
C GLU A 233 1.11 -15.44 -6.06
N LEU A 234 1.47 -16.57 -5.45
CA LEU A 234 1.20 -16.84 -4.04
C LEU A 234 1.89 -15.83 -3.11
N ALA A 235 3.16 -15.48 -3.39
CA ALA A 235 3.88 -14.44 -2.66
C ALA A 235 3.22 -13.07 -2.81
N THR A 236 2.70 -12.74 -3.99
CA THR A 236 1.96 -11.50 -4.24
C THR A 236 0.65 -11.48 -3.46
N ALA A 237 -0.10 -12.58 -3.44
CA ALA A 237 -1.33 -12.70 -2.67
C ALA A 237 -1.06 -12.52 -1.16
N TYR A 238 -0.01 -13.14 -0.62
CA TYR A 238 0.41 -12.95 0.76
C TYR A 238 0.71 -11.47 1.07
N ARG A 239 1.52 -10.80 0.24
CA ARG A 239 1.85 -9.37 0.43
C ARG A 239 0.61 -8.50 0.37
N HIS A 240 -0.32 -8.82 -0.53
CA HIS A 240 -1.59 -8.13 -0.64
C HIS A 240 -2.43 -8.28 0.63
N ALA A 241 -2.53 -9.49 1.19
CA ALA A 241 -3.23 -9.75 2.44
C ALA A 241 -2.61 -8.96 3.61
N VAL A 242 -1.29 -9.00 3.79
CA VAL A 242 -0.61 -8.24 4.86
C VAL A 242 -0.83 -6.73 4.71
N LYS A 243 -0.74 -6.21 3.49
CA LYS A 243 -1.04 -4.79 3.22
C LYS A 243 -2.51 -4.45 3.52
N ALA A 244 -3.44 -5.33 3.14
CA ALA A 244 -4.86 -5.15 3.43
C ALA A 244 -5.13 -5.11 4.93
N LEU A 245 -4.45 -5.94 5.74
CA LEU A 245 -4.57 -5.91 7.20
C LEU A 245 -4.08 -4.59 7.81
N HIS A 246 -2.95 -4.05 7.32
CA HIS A 246 -2.50 -2.70 7.74
C HIS A 246 -3.57 -1.65 7.44
N GLU A 247 -4.11 -1.66 6.22
CA GLU A 247 -5.16 -0.70 5.83
C GLU A 247 -6.45 -0.87 6.66
N VAL A 248 -6.87 -2.11 6.92
CA VAL A 248 -8.03 -2.41 7.77
C VAL A 248 -7.81 -1.85 9.18
N ARG A 249 -6.64 -2.09 9.78
CA ARG A 249 -6.29 -1.58 11.10
C ARG A 249 -6.38 -0.06 11.16
N GLU A 250 -5.82 0.64 10.18
CA GLU A 250 -5.88 2.11 10.11
C GLU A 250 -7.31 2.61 9.92
N ILE A 251 -8.14 1.93 9.12
CA ILE A 251 -9.57 2.28 8.99
C ILE A 251 -10.28 2.08 10.32
N VAL A 252 -10.10 0.95 11.02
CA VAL A 252 -10.72 0.72 12.33
C VAL A 252 -10.27 1.78 13.34
N GLN A 253 -8.99 2.16 13.32
CA GLN A 253 -8.47 3.26 14.15
C GLN A 253 -9.15 4.60 13.80
N ASP A 254 -9.36 4.90 12.53
CA ASP A 254 -10.11 6.09 12.10
C ASP A 254 -11.55 6.08 12.62
N PHE A 255 -12.22 4.92 12.62
CA PHE A 255 -13.55 4.76 13.23
C PHE A 255 -13.52 5.07 14.73
N ARG A 256 -12.52 4.54 15.45
CA ARG A 256 -12.35 4.81 16.89
C ARG A 256 -12.15 6.29 17.17
N VAL A 257 -11.31 6.95 16.39
CA VAL A 257 -10.99 8.36 16.55
C VAL A 257 -12.21 9.23 16.22
N PHE A 258 -12.93 8.94 15.13
CA PHE A 258 -14.12 9.70 14.73
C PHE A 258 -15.24 9.58 15.76
N PHE A 259 -15.52 8.36 16.24
CA PHE A 259 -16.56 8.10 17.23
C PHE A 259 -16.09 8.29 18.69
N GLY A 260 -14.83 8.70 18.86
CA GLY A 260 -14.23 8.98 20.15
C GLY A 260 -14.88 10.19 20.85
N PRO A 261 -14.79 10.25 22.19
CA PRO A 261 -15.43 11.30 22.97
C PRO A 261 -14.95 12.70 22.61
N GLU A 262 -13.65 12.89 22.33
CA GLU A 262 -13.12 14.21 21.98
C GLU A 262 -13.66 14.74 20.66
N ASN A 263 -13.73 13.90 19.63
CA ASN A 263 -14.24 14.30 18.32
C ASN A 263 -15.73 14.65 18.41
N PHE A 264 -16.52 13.86 19.14
CA PHE A 264 -17.95 14.15 19.34
C PHE A 264 -18.22 15.37 20.22
N LYS A 265 -17.39 15.64 21.22
CA LYS A 265 -17.45 16.90 21.97
C LYS A 265 -17.20 18.12 21.08
N GLY A 266 -16.25 18.01 20.14
CA GLY A 266 -16.01 19.03 19.13
C GLY A 266 -17.20 19.22 18.19
N LEU A 267 -17.81 18.12 17.73
CA LEU A 267 -19.01 18.15 16.90
C LEU A 267 -20.21 18.78 17.63
N GLU A 268 -20.39 18.48 18.92
CA GLU A 268 -21.41 19.08 19.79
C GLU A 268 -21.18 20.59 19.95
N ALA A 269 -19.95 21.03 20.25
CA ALA A 269 -19.63 22.46 20.34
C ALA A 269 -19.86 23.20 19.02
N TRP A 270 -19.58 22.57 17.87
CA TRP A 270 -19.88 23.14 16.56
C TRP A 270 -21.39 23.19 16.28
N ALA A 271 -22.14 22.16 16.67
CA ALA A 271 -23.58 22.08 16.53
C ALA A 271 -24.32 23.12 17.39
N GLU A 272 -23.86 23.36 18.62
CA GLU A 272 -24.41 24.36 19.55
C GLU A 272 -24.03 25.80 19.19
N HIS A 273 -23.07 25.99 18.29
CA HIS A 273 -22.67 27.32 17.86
C HIS A 273 -23.84 28.04 17.18
N ARG A 274 -24.15 29.26 17.64
CA ARG A 274 -25.31 30.04 17.16
C ARG A 274 -25.35 30.25 15.63
N LYS A 275 -24.19 30.25 15.00
CA LYS A 275 -24.01 30.40 13.54
C LYS A 275 -23.70 29.07 12.83
N CYS A 276 -24.03 27.92 13.43
CA CYS A 276 -23.87 26.63 12.79
C CYS A 276 -24.67 26.59 11.48
N PRO A 277 -24.06 26.20 10.34
CA PRO A 277 -24.74 26.18 9.05
C PRO A 277 -25.71 25.00 8.89
N LEU A 278 -25.74 24.07 9.85
CA LEU A 278 -26.65 22.93 9.87
C LEU A 278 -27.49 22.98 11.14
N ASP A 279 -28.79 22.77 11.01
CA ASP A 279 -29.63 22.42 12.16
C ASP A 279 -29.39 20.95 12.48
N ILE A 280 -28.51 20.71 13.45
CA ILE A 280 -28.01 19.40 13.84
C ILE A 280 -27.93 19.31 15.36
N ILE A 281 -28.36 18.18 15.90
CA ILE A 281 -28.21 17.82 17.29
C ILE A 281 -27.19 16.69 17.35
N VAL A 282 -26.10 16.93 18.08
CA VAL A 282 -25.07 15.95 18.36
C VAL A 282 -25.06 15.72 19.86
N THR A 283 -25.16 14.46 20.28
CA THR A 283 -25.05 14.11 21.71
C THR A 283 -24.18 12.88 21.89
N SER A 284 -23.44 12.85 23.01
CA SER A 284 -22.59 11.73 23.41
C SER A 284 -22.93 11.30 24.83
N SER A 285 -23.44 10.09 25.01
CA SER A 285 -23.80 9.55 26.34
C SER A 285 -23.29 8.12 26.47
N GLY A 286 -22.34 7.88 27.39
CA GLY A 286 -21.72 6.57 27.57
C GLY A 286 -21.17 6.00 26.25
N ASN A 287 -21.71 4.85 25.83
CA ASN A 287 -21.35 4.17 24.58
C ASN A 287 -22.22 4.58 23.39
N GLU A 288 -23.10 5.56 23.53
CA GLU A 288 -23.95 6.00 22.44
C GLU A 288 -23.44 7.32 21.86
N ARG A 289 -23.46 7.38 20.53
CA ARG A 289 -23.22 8.58 19.73
C ARG A 289 -24.46 8.85 18.93
N THR A 290 -25.01 10.04 19.09
CA THR A 290 -26.19 10.46 18.37
C THR A 290 -25.85 11.58 17.42
N LEU A 291 -26.42 11.48 16.23
CA LEU A 291 -26.50 12.59 15.29
C LEU A 291 -27.92 12.66 14.72
N GLU A 292 -28.53 13.84 14.79
CA GLU A 292 -29.85 14.13 14.25
C GLU A 292 -29.76 15.43 13.45
N VAL A 293 -30.20 15.42 12.20
CA VAL A 293 -30.20 16.60 11.32
C VAL A 293 -31.64 16.95 10.98
N ASP A 294 -31.98 18.24 11.00
CA ASP A 294 -33.32 18.69 10.67
C ASP A 294 -33.81 18.15 9.31
N GLY A 295 -35.07 17.72 9.30
CA GLY A 295 -35.69 17.00 8.19
C GLY A 295 -35.37 15.50 8.11
N MET A 296 -34.56 14.92 9.01
CA MET A 296 -34.46 13.46 9.13
C MET A 296 -35.64 12.88 9.91
N ARG A 297 -36.26 11.82 9.35
CA ARG A 297 -37.38 11.12 10.01
C ARG A 297 -36.99 10.36 11.29
N ARG A 298 -35.70 10.08 11.50
CA ARG A 298 -35.19 9.29 12.63
C ARG A 298 -33.79 9.73 13.04
N ARG A 299 -33.59 9.85 14.35
CA ARG A 299 -32.31 10.01 15.05
C ARG A 299 -31.33 8.87 14.68
N CYS A 300 -30.08 9.19 14.35
CA CYS A 300 -29.03 8.20 14.17
C CYS A 300 -28.35 7.92 15.51
N VAL A 301 -28.71 6.80 16.16
CA VAL A 301 -28.07 6.33 17.39
C VAL A 301 -27.06 5.24 17.03
N ILE A 302 -25.81 5.43 17.44
CA ILE A 302 -24.70 4.54 17.15
C ILE A 302 -24.12 4.05 18.47
N ASN A 303 -24.17 2.75 18.71
CA ASN A 303 -23.47 2.12 19.83
C ASN A 303 -22.01 1.91 19.45
N VAL A 304 -21.10 2.58 20.14
CA VAL A 304 -19.66 2.55 19.89
C VAL A 304 -18.91 1.55 20.75
N LYS A 305 -19.58 0.86 21.68
CA LYS A 305 -18.93 -0.12 22.58
C LYS A 305 -18.04 -1.12 21.80
N PRO A 306 -18.49 -1.74 20.69
CA PRO A 306 -17.66 -2.68 19.94
C PRO A 306 -16.46 -2.01 19.25
N LEU A 307 -16.58 -0.72 18.89
CA LEU A 307 -15.47 0.03 18.28
C LEU A 307 -14.40 0.40 19.33
N MET A 308 -14.78 0.58 20.59
CA MET A 308 -13.86 1.06 21.63
C MET A 308 -12.95 -0.03 22.21
N GLU A 309 -13.13 -1.30 21.81
CA GLU A 309 -12.21 -2.40 22.13
C GLU A 309 -10.77 -2.07 21.70
N GLU A 310 -9.79 -2.46 22.49
CA GLU A 310 -8.36 -2.21 22.19
C GLU A 310 -7.95 -2.89 20.88
N LEU A 311 -7.17 -2.18 20.05
CA LEU A 311 -6.71 -2.74 18.79
C LEU A 311 -5.61 -3.75 19.11
N PRO A 312 -5.57 -4.91 18.43
CA PRO A 312 -4.48 -5.85 18.61
C PRO A 312 -3.16 -5.21 18.18
N ASP A 313 -2.09 -5.54 18.91
CA ASP A 313 -0.74 -5.19 18.52
C ASP A 313 -0.40 -5.82 17.18
N LYS A 314 0.37 -5.10 16.36
CA LYS A 314 0.82 -5.61 15.06
C LYS A 314 1.84 -6.73 15.32
N PRO A 315 1.69 -7.90 14.67
CA PRO A 315 2.73 -8.91 14.67
C PRO A 315 4.05 -8.34 14.13
N ALA A 316 5.18 -8.71 14.74
CA ALA A 316 6.51 -8.22 14.33
C ALA A 316 6.86 -8.56 12.87
N CYS A 317 6.21 -9.56 12.28
CA CYS A 317 6.37 -9.91 10.88
C CYS A 317 5.66 -8.94 9.92
N MET A 318 4.86 -7.99 10.39
CA MET A 318 4.19 -7.01 9.53
C MET A 318 5.04 -5.76 9.25
N ASP A 319 6.18 -5.60 9.91
CA ASP A 319 7.16 -4.53 9.66
C ASP A 319 8.16 -4.90 8.53
#